data_AF-A0A9E0U0X5-F1
#
_entry.id   AF-A0A9E0U0X5-F1
#
_cell.length_a   1.000
_cell.length_b   1.000
_cell.length_c   1.000
_cell.angle_alpha   90.00
_cell.angle_beta   90.00
_cell.angle_gamma   90.00
#
_symmetry.space_group_name_H-M   'P 1'
#
loop_
_entity.id
_entity.type
_entity.pdbx_description
1 polymer ?
#
loop_
_entity_poly.entity_id
_entity_poly.type
_entity_poly.pdbx_seq_one_letter_code
_entity_poly.pdbx_strand_id
1 'polypeptide(L)'
;MKGVKKDGLFTIILTGLSGSGKTVALNALEDSGFFCVDNLPVKLIKAFVSLSQKTPAISKTAVVVDIRERRFLADFPDAISALRETSRIEVVFLESNDDMLVRRFKETRRPHPLGYRDLRKAIHREAKLLQSIRQEADRIINTSSLSPHQLRNLITGVYSAKKRKSMAITLISFGYKYGIPSEADLLFDVRFLPNPNFIKRLKDFPGTSKRVKNF
;
A
#
# COMPACT_ATOMS: atom_id res chain seq x y z
N MET A 1 -5.26 -9.96 -11.66
CA MET A 1 -5.77 -9.68 -10.31
C MET A 1 -5.92 -11.02 -9.59
N LYS A 2 -4.94 -11.42 -8.78
CA LYS A 2 -5.02 -12.66 -7.98
C LYS A 2 -5.92 -12.39 -6.77
N GLY A 3 -7.00 -13.16 -6.67
CA GLY A 3 -8.02 -13.01 -5.65
C GLY A 3 -7.46 -13.24 -4.24
N VAL A 4 -7.70 -12.30 -3.34
CA VAL A 4 -7.46 -12.48 -1.91
C VAL A 4 -8.79 -12.85 -1.26
N LYS A 5 -9.09 -14.14 -1.25
CA LYS A 5 -9.93 -14.73 -0.20
C LYS A 5 -9.00 -15.44 0.77
N LYS A 6 -8.78 -14.83 1.93
CA LYS A 6 -8.43 -15.50 3.19
C LYS A 6 -8.98 -14.58 4.28
N ASP A 7 -10.06 -15.02 4.92
CA ASP A 7 -10.53 -14.48 6.21
C ASP A 7 -9.46 -14.78 7.26
N GLY A 8 -8.37 -14.04 7.22
CA GLY A 8 -7.18 -14.24 8.02
C GLY A 8 -6.59 -12.90 8.42
N LEU A 9 -5.74 -12.93 9.45
CA LEU A 9 -5.06 -11.78 10.03
C LEU A 9 -4.47 -10.86 8.93
N PHE A 10 -4.86 -9.58 8.96
CA PHE A 10 -4.24 -8.55 8.14
C PHE A 10 -3.14 -7.83 8.93
N THR A 11 -1.91 -7.90 8.45
CA THR A 11 -0.75 -7.29 9.10
C THR A 11 -0.16 -6.17 8.25
N ILE A 12 0.01 -5.01 8.86
CA ILE A 12 0.76 -3.90 8.28
C ILE A 12 2.14 -3.86 8.89
N ILE A 13 3.15 -3.78 8.04
CA ILE A 13 4.54 -3.61 8.46
C ILE A 13 4.94 -2.18 8.09
N LEU A 14 5.06 -1.34 9.12
CA LEU A 14 5.48 0.04 9.02
C LEU A 14 7.00 0.13 9.11
N THR A 15 7.62 0.76 8.12
CA THR A 15 9.05 1.06 8.09
C THR A 15 9.28 2.38 7.38
N GLY A 16 10.52 2.86 7.35
CA GLY A 16 10.91 4.10 6.69
C GLY A 16 11.91 4.91 7.48
N LEU A 17 12.23 6.09 6.96
CA LEU A 17 13.26 6.98 7.52
C LEU A 17 12.92 7.43 8.94
N SER A 18 13.94 7.67 9.75
CA SER A 18 13.75 8.23 11.09
C SER A 18 13.24 9.67 10.97
N GLY A 19 12.15 10.00 11.67
CA GLY A 19 11.45 11.29 11.52
C GLY A 19 10.42 11.36 10.38
N SER A 20 10.17 10.27 9.65
CA SER A 20 9.17 10.25 8.55
C SER A 20 7.71 10.20 9.02
N GLY A 21 7.45 10.06 10.32
CA GLY A 21 6.10 10.03 10.90
C GLY A 21 5.58 8.63 11.27
N LYS A 22 6.46 7.63 11.40
CA LYS A 22 6.11 6.25 11.80
C LYS A 22 5.22 6.18 13.04
N THR A 23 5.54 6.92 14.10
CA THR A 23 4.75 6.98 15.33
C THR A 23 3.34 7.55 15.10
N VAL A 24 3.22 8.62 14.29
CA VAL A 24 1.91 9.20 13.95
C VAL A 24 1.08 8.20 13.15
N ALA A 25 1.70 7.48 12.21
CA ALA A 25 1.04 6.45 11.44
C ALA A 25 0.62 5.25 12.29
N LEU A 26 1.47 4.80 13.23
CA LEU A 26 1.15 3.70 14.15
C LEU A 26 -0.06 4.05 15.01
N ASN A 27 -0.08 5.23 15.63
CA ASN A 27 -1.22 5.69 16.43
C ASN A 27 -2.51 5.78 15.60
N ALA A 28 -2.40 6.23 14.34
CA ALA A 28 -3.56 6.30 13.43
C ALA A 28 -4.10 4.91 13.04
N LEU A 29 -3.22 3.90 12.95
CA LEU A 29 -3.61 2.51 12.76
C LEU A 29 -4.28 1.94 14.02
N GLU A 30 -3.76 2.28 15.19
CA GLU A 30 -4.36 1.89 16.48
C GLU A 30 -5.80 2.41 16.58
N ASP A 31 -6.05 3.69 16.27
CA ASP A 31 -7.40 4.25 16.18
C ASP A 31 -8.29 3.54 15.15
N SER A 32 -7.67 2.93 14.14
CA SER A 32 -8.35 2.19 13.07
C SER A 32 -8.61 0.72 13.43
N GLY A 33 -8.32 0.33 14.68
CA GLY A 33 -8.57 -1.00 15.24
C GLY A 33 -7.48 -2.02 14.95
N PHE A 34 -6.24 -1.58 14.71
CA PHE A 34 -5.08 -2.47 14.58
C PHE A 34 -4.43 -2.70 15.95
N PHE A 35 -4.06 -3.94 16.23
CA PHE A 35 -3.18 -4.26 17.36
C PHE A 35 -1.74 -3.85 17.00
N CYS A 36 -1.25 -2.78 17.63
CA CYS A 36 -0.02 -2.10 17.23
C CYS A 36 1.16 -2.48 18.14
N VAL A 37 2.32 -2.75 17.55
CA VAL A 37 3.59 -2.96 18.27
C VAL A 37 4.68 -2.08 17.65
N ASP A 38 5.34 -1.27 18.47
CA ASP A 38 6.47 -0.46 18.05
C ASP A 38 7.81 -1.19 18.26
N ASN A 39 8.80 -0.86 17.44
CA ASN A 39 10.19 -1.28 17.59
C ASN A 39 10.42 -2.81 17.66
N LEU A 40 9.68 -3.60 16.86
CA LEU A 40 9.83 -5.05 16.82
C LEU A 40 11.05 -5.45 15.95
N PRO A 41 11.99 -6.27 16.47
CA PRO A 41 13.06 -6.83 15.67
C PRO A 41 12.54 -7.71 14.52
N VAL A 42 13.19 -7.64 13.35
CA VAL A 42 12.80 -8.40 12.14
C VAL A 42 12.62 -9.89 12.41
N LYS A 43 13.51 -10.48 13.21
CA LYS A 43 13.49 -11.90 13.59
C LYS A 43 12.23 -12.32 14.35
N LEU A 44 11.58 -11.39 15.05
CA LEU A 44 10.40 -11.66 15.87
C LEU A 44 9.08 -11.46 15.11
N ILE A 45 9.09 -10.85 13.91
CA ILE A 45 7.88 -10.60 13.12
C ILE A 45 7.14 -11.92 12.87
N LYS A 46 7.86 -12.99 12.51
CA LYS A 46 7.22 -14.28 12.23
C LYS A 46 6.54 -14.90 13.45
N ALA A 47 7.19 -14.84 14.61
CA ALA A 47 6.61 -15.32 15.86
C ALA A 47 5.38 -14.50 16.25
N PHE A 48 5.47 -13.17 16.12
CA PHE A 48 4.38 -12.25 16.39
C PHE A 48 3.15 -12.52 15.50
N VAL A 49 3.32 -12.57 14.18
CA VAL A 49 2.24 -12.85 13.22
C VAL A 49 1.61 -14.21 13.51
N SER A 50 2.43 -15.23 13.78
CA SER A 50 1.95 -16.59 14.10
C SER A 50 1.14 -16.63 15.39
N LEU A 51 1.52 -15.85 16.41
CA LEU A 51 0.77 -15.73 17.66
C LEU A 51 -0.54 -14.98 17.45
N SER A 52 -0.51 -13.84 16.75
CA SER A 52 -1.71 -13.07 16.44
C SER A 52 -2.73 -13.86 15.61
N GLN A 53 -2.28 -14.73 14.70
CA GLN A 53 -3.17 -15.64 13.97
C GLN A 53 -3.90 -16.64 14.86
N LYS A 54 -3.28 -17.05 15.98
CA LYS A 54 -3.88 -17.98 16.96
C LYS A 54 -4.79 -17.27 17.95
N THR A 55 -4.85 -15.94 17.95
CA THR A 55 -5.69 -15.15 18.84
C THR A 55 -6.93 -14.64 18.09
N PRO A 56 -8.13 -15.25 18.30
CA PRO A 56 -9.33 -14.92 17.52
C PRO A 56 -9.78 -13.46 17.64
N ALA A 57 -9.46 -12.81 18.77
CA ALA A 57 -9.77 -11.39 19.00
C ALA A 57 -8.94 -10.44 18.12
N ILE A 58 -7.83 -10.89 17.54
CA ILE A 58 -6.93 -10.06 16.74
C ILE A 58 -7.17 -10.36 15.25
N SER A 59 -7.88 -9.45 14.59
CA SER A 59 -8.12 -9.53 13.13
C SER A 59 -7.18 -8.65 12.31
N LYS A 60 -6.55 -7.64 12.95
CA LYS A 60 -5.66 -6.67 12.32
C LYS A 60 -4.46 -6.36 13.22
N THR A 61 -3.26 -6.33 12.67
CA THR A 61 -2.03 -6.00 13.39
C THR A 61 -1.19 -4.98 12.63
N ALA A 62 -0.50 -4.10 13.35
CA ALA A 62 0.48 -3.19 12.77
C ALA A 62 1.79 -3.27 13.55
N VAL A 63 2.91 -3.38 12.84
CA VAL A 63 4.23 -3.51 13.45
C VAL A 63 5.16 -2.48 12.87
N VAL A 64 5.77 -1.66 13.72
CA VAL A 64 6.93 -0.85 13.30
C VAL A 64 8.18 -1.70 13.45
N VAL A 65 8.92 -1.84 12.36
CA VAL A 65 10.13 -2.63 12.35
C VAL A 65 11.34 -1.72 12.53
N ASP A 66 12.19 -2.07 13.49
CA ASP A 66 13.44 -1.35 13.71
C ASP A 66 14.56 -2.00 12.89
N ILE A 67 14.99 -1.30 11.84
CA ILE A 67 15.91 -1.84 10.82
C ILE A 67 17.32 -1.25 10.99
N ARG A 68 17.68 -0.92 12.24
CA ARG A 68 18.95 -0.26 12.56
C ARG A 68 20.17 -1.14 12.33
N GLU A 69 20.01 -2.46 12.29
CA GLU A 69 21.12 -3.38 12.06
C GLU A 69 21.17 -3.87 10.61
N ARG A 70 22.31 -3.65 9.95
CA ARG A 70 22.57 -4.11 8.59
C ARG A 70 22.33 -5.59 8.37
N ARG A 71 22.53 -6.41 9.40
CA ARG A 71 22.32 -7.85 9.33
C ARG A 71 20.84 -8.20 9.16
N PHE A 72 19.93 -7.42 9.76
CA PHE A 72 18.48 -7.64 9.63
C PHE A 72 17.89 -7.09 8.32
N LEU A 73 18.60 -6.20 7.61
CA LEU A 73 18.20 -5.74 6.27
C LEU A 73 18.22 -6.85 5.23
N ALA A 74 19.22 -7.73 5.30
CA ALA A 74 19.40 -8.82 4.34
C ALA A 74 18.32 -9.89 4.50
N ASP A 75 17.92 -10.18 5.74
CA ASP A 75 16.93 -11.23 6.05
C ASP A 75 15.48 -10.74 5.87
N PHE A 76 15.25 -9.43 5.73
CA PHE A 76 13.91 -8.85 5.70
C PHE A 76 13.07 -9.32 4.49
N PRO A 77 13.56 -9.26 3.24
CA PRO A 77 12.81 -9.72 2.06
C PRO A 77 12.31 -11.16 2.20
N ASP A 78 13.21 -12.07 2.59
CA ASP A 78 12.91 -13.49 2.74
C ASP A 78 11.90 -13.73 3.87
N ALA A 79 12.04 -13.01 4.99
CA ALA A 79 11.10 -13.08 6.10
C ALA A 79 9.69 -12.61 5.69
N ILE A 80 9.59 -11.50 4.94
CA ILE A 80 8.30 -10.99 4.45
C ILE A 80 7.70 -11.95 3.42
N SER A 81 8.50 -12.47 2.50
CA SER A 81 8.06 -13.41 1.47
C SER A 81 7.42 -14.65 2.10
N ALA A 82 8.10 -15.27 3.06
CA ALA A 82 7.59 -16.43 3.79
C ALA A 82 6.30 -16.13 4.56
N LEU A 83 6.15 -14.92 5.10
CA LEU A 83 4.94 -14.53 5.82
C LEU A 83 3.75 -14.22 4.90
N ARG A 84 4.00 -13.72 3.69
CA ARG A 84 2.97 -13.48 2.67
C ARG A 84 2.30 -14.76 2.19
N GLU A 85 2.94 -15.92 2.33
CA GLU A 85 2.33 -17.23 2.01
C GLU A 85 1.21 -17.61 3.00
N THR A 86 1.35 -17.18 4.25
CA THR A 86 0.47 -17.59 5.35
C THR A 86 -0.54 -16.51 5.76
N SER A 87 -0.22 -15.24 5.54
CA SER A 87 -0.99 -14.09 6.01
C SER A 87 -1.07 -12.97 4.97
N ARG A 88 -2.07 -12.09 5.11
CA ARG A 88 -2.15 -10.89 4.29
C ARG A 88 -1.23 -9.83 4.88
N ILE A 89 -0.11 -9.55 4.22
CA ILE A 89 0.86 -8.54 4.64
C ILE A 89 0.88 -7.38 3.66
N GLU A 90 0.92 -6.16 4.20
CA GLU A 90 1.20 -4.93 3.46
C GLU A 90 2.40 -4.22 4.11
N VAL A 91 3.48 -4.03 3.35
CA VAL A 91 4.66 -3.27 3.76
C VAL A 91 4.48 -1.82 3.35
N VAL A 92 4.47 -0.92 4.34
CA VAL A 92 4.28 0.51 4.15
C VAL A 92 5.58 1.24 4.51
N PHE A 93 6.14 1.94 3.52
CA PHE A 93 7.35 2.73 3.67
C PHE A 93 7.04 4.22 3.79
N LEU A 94 7.40 4.84 4.91
CA LEU A 94 7.25 6.29 5.11
C LEU A 94 8.57 7.01 4.81
N GLU A 95 8.52 7.96 3.89
CA GLU A 95 9.65 8.79 3.50
C GLU A 95 9.33 10.28 3.60
N SER A 96 10.37 11.09 3.70
CA SER A 96 10.30 12.55 3.69
C SER A 96 11.59 13.07 3.09
N ASN A 97 11.57 14.27 2.51
CA ASN A 97 12.78 14.93 2.05
C ASN A 97 13.71 15.27 3.24
N ASP A 98 15.00 15.37 2.95
CA ASP A 98 16.04 15.54 3.96
C ASP A 98 15.86 16.83 4.77
N ASP A 99 15.45 17.93 4.11
CA ASP A 99 15.26 19.21 4.77
C ASP A 99 14.14 19.16 5.82
N MET A 100 13.04 18.44 5.56
CA MET A 100 12.01 18.22 6.57
C MET A 100 12.43 17.26 7.66
N LEU A 101 13.18 16.20 7.34
CA LEU A 101 13.70 15.32 8.39
C LEU A 101 14.62 16.09 9.33
N VAL A 102 15.56 16.88 8.80
CA VAL A 102 16.43 17.77 9.57
C VAL A 102 15.61 18.72 10.45
N ARG A 103 14.58 19.36 9.89
CA ARG A 103 13.70 20.26 10.63
C ARG A 103 12.99 19.54 11.79
N ARG A 104 12.38 18.38 11.54
CA ARG A 104 11.67 17.57 12.56
C ARG A 104 12.58 17.11 13.69
N PHE A 105 13.82 16.70 13.38
CA PHE A 105 14.80 16.34 14.40
C PHE A 105 15.21 17.53 15.27
N LYS A 106 15.35 18.72 14.68
CA LYS A 106 15.61 19.96 15.43
C LYS A 106 14.43 20.36 16.32
N GLU A 107 13.20 20.24 15.82
CA GLU A 107 11.97 20.56 16.56
C GLU A 107 11.74 19.61 17.74
N THR A 108 11.92 18.31 17.54
CA THR A 108 11.69 17.29 18.59
C THR A 108 12.85 17.13 19.56
N ARG A 109 14.02 17.72 19.26
CA ARG A 109 15.30 17.54 19.98
C ARG A 109 15.70 16.06 20.18
N ARG A 110 15.11 15.13 19.43
CA ARG A 110 15.42 13.70 19.54
C ARG A 110 16.76 13.42 18.83
N PRO A 111 17.66 12.62 19.44
CA PRO A 111 18.89 12.23 18.78
C PRO A 111 18.59 11.32 17.58
N HIS A 112 19.35 11.49 16.50
CA HIS A 112 19.26 10.58 15.35
C HIS A 112 19.79 9.19 15.75
N PRO A 113 19.12 8.08 15.39
CA PRO A 113 19.53 6.73 15.80
C PRO A 113 20.94 6.30 15.37
N LEU A 114 21.50 6.94 14.34
CA LEU A 114 22.84 6.69 13.79
C LEU A 114 23.92 7.69 14.24
N GLY A 115 23.64 8.58 15.21
CA GLY A 115 24.63 9.48 15.82
C GLY A 115 24.58 10.95 15.37
N TYR A 116 25.19 11.83 16.18
CA TYR A 116 24.93 13.29 16.23
C TYR A 116 25.93 14.19 15.47
N ARG A 117 27.00 13.65 14.85
CA ARG A 117 28.07 14.52 14.27
C ARG A 117 27.64 15.26 12.99
N ASP A 118 26.81 14.65 12.16
CA ASP A 118 26.29 15.25 10.92
C ASP A 118 24.93 14.61 10.57
N LEU A 119 23.85 15.32 10.94
CA LEU A 119 22.48 14.83 10.78
C LEU A 119 22.12 14.55 9.32
N ARG A 120 22.56 15.39 8.38
CA ARG A 120 22.28 15.19 6.95
C ARG A 120 22.96 13.93 6.44
N LYS A 121 24.23 13.70 6.81
CA LYS A 121 24.93 12.45 6.46
C LYS A 121 24.29 11.23 7.10
N ALA A 122 23.77 11.34 8.33
CA ALA A 122 23.07 10.24 8.99
C ALA A 122 21.79 9.85 8.25
N ILE A 123 20.98 10.84 7.84
CA ILE A 123 19.76 10.64 7.04
C ILE A 123 20.09 10.00 5.68
N HIS A 124 21.11 10.50 4.97
CA HIS A 124 21.53 9.93 3.69
C HIS A 124 22.00 8.47 3.82
N ARG A 125 22.75 8.17 4.87
CA ARG A 125 23.19 6.80 5.16
C ARG A 125 22.00 5.90 5.45
N GLU A 126 21.04 6.36 6.24
CA GLU A 126 19.81 5.62 6.53
C GLU A 126 18.99 5.35 5.24
N ALA A 127 18.83 6.37 4.39
CA ALA A 127 18.13 6.23 3.11
C ALA A 127 18.79 5.20 2.19
N LYS A 128 20.13 5.20 2.11
CA LYS A 128 20.87 4.20 1.34
C LYS A 128 20.71 2.79 1.90
N LEU A 129 20.68 2.65 3.23
CA LEU A 129 20.49 1.35 3.89
C LEU A 129 19.08 0.78 3.66
N LEU A 130 18.07 1.64 3.72
CA LEU A 130 16.67 1.23 3.56
C LEU A 130 16.22 1.11 2.09
N GLN A 131 17.11 1.37 1.13
CA GLN A 131 16.76 1.41 -0.30
C GLN A 131 16.20 0.09 -0.82
N SER A 132 16.74 -1.06 -0.39
CA SER A 132 16.23 -2.38 -0.77
C SER A 132 14.80 -2.59 -0.29
N ILE A 133 14.53 -2.27 0.97
CA ILE A 133 13.19 -2.37 1.57
C ILE A 133 12.20 -1.42 0.89
N ARG A 134 12.67 -0.21 0.53
CA ARG A 134 11.86 0.76 -0.19
C ARG A 134 11.41 0.23 -1.56
N GLN A 135 12.24 -0.57 -2.23
CA GLN A 135 11.90 -1.17 -3.53
C GLN A 135 10.86 -2.29 -3.42
N GLU A 136 10.83 -2.99 -2.28
CA GLU A 136 9.91 -4.10 -2.02
C GLU A 136 8.61 -3.68 -1.32
N ALA A 137 8.51 -2.41 -0.92
CA ALA A 137 7.35 -1.87 -0.23
C ALA A 137 6.11 -1.88 -1.13
N ASP A 138 4.97 -2.35 -0.59
CA ASP A 138 3.69 -2.34 -1.29
C ASP A 138 3.14 -0.92 -1.46
N ARG A 139 3.47 -0.04 -0.51
CA ARG A 139 3.04 1.35 -0.50
C ARG A 139 4.13 2.26 0.03
N ILE A 140 4.43 3.32 -0.72
CA ILE A 140 5.31 4.39 -0.28
C ILE A 140 4.45 5.63 0.02
N ILE A 141 4.64 6.22 1.20
CA ILE A 141 3.94 7.43 1.63
C ILE A 141 4.99 8.53 1.83
N ASN A 142 4.93 9.55 0.98
CA ASN A 142 5.74 10.75 1.13
C ASN A 142 5.07 11.72 2.11
N THR A 143 5.73 11.99 3.24
CA THR A 143 5.22 12.85 4.32
C THR A 143 5.84 14.24 4.33
N SER A 144 6.60 14.62 3.29
CA SER A 144 7.33 15.91 3.26
C SER A 144 6.41 17.12 3.44
N SER A 145 5.24 17.10 2.80
CA SER A 145 4.27 18.21 2.83
C SER A 145 3.10 17.95 3.78
N LEU A 146 3.15 16.89 4.58
CA LEU A 146 2.06 16.49 5.46
C LEU A 146 2.31 16.96 6.89
N SER A 147 1.30 17.61 7.47
CA SER A 147 1.23 17.79 8.93
C SER A 147 0.90 16.47 9.63
N PRO A 148 1.17 16.34 10.95
CA PRO A 148 0.79 15.15 11.71
C PRO A 148 -0.70 14.82 11.61
N HIS A 149 -1.57 15.83 11.62
CA HIS A 149 -3.01 15.65 11.44
C HIS A 149 -3.37 15.13 10.04
N GLN A 150 -2.75 15.67 8.99
CA GLN A 150 -2.97 15.21 7.62
C GLN A 150 -2.48 13.76 7.43
N LEU A 151 -1.32 13.42 8.01
CA LEU A 151 -0.82 12.05 7.98
C LEU A 151 -1.76 11.09 8.72
N ARG A 152 -2.25 11.46 9.91
CA ARG A 152 -3.25 10.66 10.65
C ARG A 152 -4.50 10.44 9.81
N ASN A 153 -5.07 11.51 9.24
CA ASN A 153 -6.26 11.43 8.37
C ASN A 153 -6.02 10.56 7.14
N LEU A 154 -4.84 10.64 6.51
CA LEU A 154 -4.48 9.79 5.38
C LEU A 154 -4.47 8.32 5.78
N ILE A 155 -3.78 7.97 6.87
CA ILE A 155 -3.67 6.59 7.36
C ILE A 155 -5.05 6.05 7.76
N THR A 156 -5.82 6.80 8.56
CA THR A 156 -7.18 6.42 8.93
C THR A 156 -8.09 6.29 7.71
N GLY A 157 -8.02 7.21 6.73
CA GLY A 157 -8.81 7.12 5.51
C GLY A 157 -8.48 5.89 4.64
N VAL A 158 -7.21 5.47 4.63
CA VAL A 158 -6.75 4.32 3.85
C VAL A 158 -7.10 2.99 4.51
N TYR A 159 -7.03 2.90 5.86
CA TYR A 159 -7.07 1.64 6.61
C TYR A 159 -8.26 1.48 7.59
N SER A 160 -9.05 2.53 7.83
CA SER A 160 -10.27 2.42 8.62
C SER A 160 -11.32 1.54 7.93
N ALA A 161 -12.11 0.84 8.74
CA ALA A 161 -13.14 -0.10 8.30
C ALA A 161 -14.34 0.56 7.60
N LYS A 162 -14.38 1.89 7.43
CA LYS A 162 -15.35 2.53 6.55
C LYS A 162 -15.10 1.99 5.16
N LYS A 163 -15.95 1.04 4.73
CA LYS A 163 -16.02 0.47 3.39
C LYS A 163 -15.45 1.49 2.42
N ARG A 164 -14.24 1.23 1.90
CA ARG A 164 -13.82 1.92 0.69
C ARG A 164 -15.02 1.77 -0.23
N LYS A 165 -15.71 2.87 -0.55
CA LYS A 165 -16.55 2.89 -1.74
C LYS A 165 -15.53 2.65 -2.85
N SER A 166 -15.28 1.38 -3.17
CA SER A 166 -14.58 1.00 -4.38
C SER A 166 -15.26 1.79 -5.47
N MET A 167 -14.49 2.54 -6.25
CA MET A 167 -15.03 3.25 -7.40
C MET A 167 -15.82 2.23 -8.22
N ALA A 168 -17.14 2.41 -8.28
CA ALA A 168 -18.00 1.57 -9.09
C ALA A 168 -17.84 2.06 -10.52
N ILE A 169 -17.24 1.21 -11.37
CA ILE A 169 -17.10 1.51 -12.79
C ILE A 169 -18.23 0.79 -13.50
N THR A 170 -19.09 1.55 -14.18
CA THR A 170 -20.16 1.01 -15.03
C THR A 170 -19.71 1.15 -16.48
N LEU A 171 -19.63 0.02 -17.19
CA LEU A 171 -19.34 0.00 -18.62
C LEU A 171 -20.63 -0.25 -19.39
N ILE A 172 -20.99 0.68 -20.28
CA ILE A 172 -22.21 0.60 -21.09
C ILE A 172 -21.80 0.60 -22.56
N SER A 173 -22.20 -0.43 -23.29
CA SER A 173 -22.12 -0.44 -24.75
C SER A 173 -23.43 0.07 -25.34
N PHE A 174 -23.37 1.04 -26.27
CA PHE A 174 -24.55 1.58 -26.94
C PHE A 174 -24.29 1.74 -28.44
N GLY A 175 -25.34 2.02 -29.22
CA GLY A 175 -25.22 2.36 -30.64
C GLY A 175 -25.62 3.81 -30.89
N TYR A 176 -24.82 4.56 -31.63
CA TYR A 176 -25.05 5.99 -31.92
C TYR A 176 -26.45 6.33 -32.48
N LYS A 177 -27.07 5.40 -33.23
CA LYS A 177 -28.46 5.57 -33.72
C LYS A 177 -29.50 5.72 -32.61
N TYR A 178 -29.17 5.35 -31.38
CA TYR A 178 -30.04 5.43 -30.20
C TYR A 178 -29.69 6.60 -29.27
N GLY A 179 -28.74 7.46 -29.68
CA GLY A 179 -28.24 8.56 -28.84
C GLY A 179 -27.14 8.13 -27.87
N ILE A 180 -26.47 9.11 -27.26
CA ILE A 180 -25.44 8.90 -26.24
C ILE A 180 -26.14 8.77 -24.87
N PRO A 181 -25.80 7.76 -24.04
CA PRO A 181 -26.35 7.64 -22.69
C PRO A 181 -26.09 8.91 -21.86
N SER A 182 -27.14 9.43 -21.21
CA SER A 182 -27.07 10.65 -20.40
C SER A 182 -26.14 10.52 -19.20
N GLU A 183 -25.92 9.30 -18.72
CA GLU A 183 -25.13 8.98 -17.52
C GLU A 183 -23.65 8.74 -17.84
N ALA A 184 -23.21 8.92 -19.09
CA ALA A 184 -21.83 8.63 -19.50
C ALA A 184 -20.87 9.78 -19.17
N ASP A 185 -19.95 9.55 -18.23
CA ASP A 185 -18.87 10.50 -17.91
C ASP A 185 -17.73 10.48 -18.95
N LEU A 186 -17.47 9.31 -19.55
CA LEU A 186 -16.42 9.09 -20.56
C LEU A 186 -17.01 8.41 -21.80
N LEU A 187 -16.67 8.91 -22.98
CA LEU A 187 -17.13 8.37 -24.26
C LEU A 187 -15.95 7.92 -25.12
N PHE A 188 -16.00 6.66 -25.56
CA PHE A 188 -15.04 6.08 -26.49
C PHE A 188 -15.76 5.68 -27.79
N ASP A 189 -15.44 6.32 -28.90
CA ASP A 189 -15.93 5.91 -30.22
C ASP A 189 -15.08 4.75 -30.75
N VAL A 190 -15.74 3.69 -31.22
CA VAL A 190 -15.09 2.47 -31.74
C VAL A 190 -15.49 2.17 -33.19
N ARG A 191 -16.22 3.06 -33.86
CA ARG A 191 -16.73 2.83 -35.24
C ARG A 191 -15.64 2.68 -36.29
N PHE A 192 -14.42 3.13 -36.00
CA PHE A 192 -13.27 2.99 -36.89
C PHE A 192 -12.58 1.62 -36.80
N LEU A 193 -12.97 0.77 -35.84
CA LEU A 193 -12.40 -0.58 -35.70
C LEU A 193 -12.92 -1.53 -36.80
N PRO A 194 -12.21 -2.65 -37.08
CA PRO A 194 -12.68 -3.67 -38.00
C PRO A 194 -14.10 -4.14 -37.66
N ASN A 195 -15.01 -4.02 -38.62
CA ASN A 195 -16.43 -4.28 -38.38
C ASN A 195 -16.78 -5.75 -38.70
N PRO A 196 -17.17 -6.56 -37.69
CA PRO A 196 -17.53 -7.98 -37.90
C PRO A 196 -18.76 -8.16 -38.80
N ASN A 197 -19.59 -7.13 -38.99
CA ASN A 197 -20.77 -7.19 -39.86
C ASN A 197 -20.44 -7.37 -41.34
N PHE A 198 -19.20 -7.11 -41.77
CA PHE A 198 -18.79 -7.40 -43.14
C PHE A 198 -18.66 -8.89 -43.44
N ILE A 199 -18.58 -9.74 -42.40
CA ILE A 199 -18.57 -11.19 -42.55
C ILE A 199 -20.00 -11.71 -42.34
N LYS A 200 -20.63 -12.20 -43.43
CA LYS A 200 -22.02 -12.74 -43.41
C LYS A 200 -22.29 -13.69 -42.24
N ARG A 201 -21.35 -14.58 -41.91
CA ARG A 201 -21.49 -15.58 -40.82
C ARG A 201 -21.46 -15.00 -39.40
N LEU A 202 -21.12 -13.72 -39.22
CA LEU A 202 -21.01 -13.05 -37.92
C LEU A 202 -22.11 -12.01 -37.70
N LYS A 203 -22.84 -11.61 -38.76
CA LYS A 203 -23.81 -10.50 -38.76
C LYS A 203 -24.91 -10.64 -37.69
N ASP A 204 -25.41 -11.86 -37.49
CA ASP A 204 -26.52 -12.12 -36.56
C ASP A 204 -26.05 -12.47 -35.14
N PHE A 205 -24.73 -12.40 -34.89
CA PHE A 205 -24.16 -12.72 -33.59
C PHE A 205 -23.83 -11.47 -32.78
N PRO A 206 -24.16 -11.42 -31.48
CA PRO A 206 -23.76 -10.33 -30.62
C PRO A 206 -22.25 -10.38 -30.34
N GLY A 207 -21.66 -9.25 -29.94
CA GLY A 207 -20.24 -9.16 -29.56
C GLY A 207 -19.83 -10.06 -28.39
N THR A 208 -20.79 -10.55 -27.60
CA THR A 208 -20.56 -11.53 -26.53
C THR A 208 -20.38 -12.97 -27.05
N SER A 209 -20.71 -13.24 -28.32
CA SER A 209 -20.51 -14.55 -28.95
C SER A 209 -19.03 -14.85 -29.12
N LYS A 210 -18.64 -16.10 -28.82
CA LYS A 210 -17.26 -16.59 -29.03
C LYS A 210 -16.79 -16.42 -30.48
N ARG A 211 -17.70 -16.49 -31.45
CA ARG A 211 -17.38 -16.32 -32.88
C ARG A 211 -17.01 -14.87 -33.23
N VAL A 212 -17.67 -13.90 -32.61
CA VAL A 212 -17.39 -12.47 -32.83
C VAL A 212 -16.18 -12.02 -32.02
N LYS A 213 -15.99 -12.58 -30.82
CA LYS A 213 -14.80 -12.33 -29.99
C LYS A 213 -13.49 -12.84 -30.62
N ASN A 214 -13.56 -13.88 -31.44
CA ASN A 214 -12.40 -14.49 -32.10
C ASN A 214 -12.17 -13.97 -33.55
N PHE A 215 -12.97 -13.01 -34.00
CA PHE A 215 -12.73 -12.25 -35.22
C PHE A 215 -11.72 -11.14 -34.94
#